data_AF-A0AAP9Y6V6-F1
#
_entry.id   AF-A0AAP9Y6V6-F1
#
_cell.length_a   1.000
_cell.length_b   1.000
_cell.length_c   1.000
_cell.angle_alpha   90.00
_cell.angle_beta   90.00
_cell.angle_gamma   90.00
#
_symmetry.space_group_name_H-M   'P 1'
#
loop_
_entity.id
_entity.type
_entity.pdbx_description
1 polymer ?
#
loop_
_entity_poly.entity_id
_entity_poly.type
_entity_poly.pdbx_seq_one_letter_code
_entity_poly.pdbx_strand_id
1 'polypeptide(L)'
;MATDYGFNSDSHAHTNGDMTDGESALASSNDATHQLNGAQTDTRWTSEQGPRSFRSSTIAFFGSVDEMLADEQDVFDTFRTNLSIAEQEARGTEEANAAILEAINRALQSDPETAAAAAAASSAASGVSGANSSADGAATPSAPPADAPTPVGEMPEF
;
A
#
# COMPACT_ATOMS: atom_id res chain seq x y z
N MET A 1 28.31 -8.44 -7.49
CA MET A 1 27.38 -7.30 -7.56
C MET A 1 27.00 -6.96 -6.14
N ALA A 2 27.28 -5.74 -5.67
CA ALA A 2 26.72 -5.25 -4.41
C ALA A 2 25.30 -4.78 -4.73
N THR A 3 24.32 -5.32 -4.03
CA THR A 3 22.94 -4.82 -4.10
C THR A 3 22.94 -3.40 -3.52
N ASP A 4 22.41 -2.45 -4.28
CA ASP A 4 22.13 -1.11 -3.79
C ASP A 4 20.93 -1.20 -2.86
N TYR A 5 21.17 -1.03 -1.56
CA TYR A 5 20.14 -1.05 -0.52
C TYR A 5 19.73 0.37 -0.09
N GLY A 6 20.21 1.41 -0.79
CA GLY A 6 19.76 2.78 -0.56
C GLY A 6 18.34 3.01 -1.08
N PHE A 7 17.72 4.09 -0.63
CA PHE A 7 16.35 4.46 -0.94
C PHE A 7 16.22 4.63 -2.44
N ASN A 8 15.53 3.68 -3.07
CA ASN A 8 15.34 3.65 -4.50
C ASN A 8 14.18 4.58 -4.87
N SER A 9 14.48 5.86 -5.04
CA SER A 9 13.50 6.89 -5.36
C SER A 9 12.70 6.59 -6.63
N ASP A 10 13.30 5.93 -7.62
CA ASP A 10 12.63 5.59 -8.88
C ASP A 10 11.58 4.49 -8.68
N SER A 11 11.89 3.48 -7.87
CA SER A 11 10.93 2.43 -7.51
C SER A 11 9.75 2.98 -6.70
N HIS A 12 10.02 3.91 -5.79
CA HIS A 12 8.98 4.59 -5.00
C HIS A 12 8.11 5.51 -5.86
N ALA A 13 8.73 6.26 -6.79
CA ALA A 13 8.00 7.08 -7.74
C ALA A 13 7.08 6.24 -8.65
N HIS A 14 7.55 5.06 -9.09
CA HIS A 14 6.71 4.12 -9.85
C HIS A 14 5.55 3.61 -9.01
N THR A 15 5.81 3.16 -7.78
CA THR A 15 4.78 2.66 -6.86
C THR A 15 3.72 3.73 -6.61
N ASN A 16 4.11 4.99 -6.38
CA ASN A 16 3.18 6.09 -6.18
C ASN A 16 2.37 6.43 -7.45
N GLY A 17 2.95 6.21 -8.63
CA GLY A 17 2.24 6.25 -9.91
C GLY A 17 1.14 5.18 -9.96
N ASP A 18 1.50 3.93 -9.67
CA ASP A 18 0.56 2.80 -9.64
C ASP A 18 -0.57 3.03 -8.61
N MET A 19 -0.28 3.68 -7.47
CA MET A 19 -1.31 4.06 -6.49
C MET A 19 -2.31 5.05 -7.07
N THR A 20 -1.84 6.03 -7.84
CA THR A 20 -2.70 7.05 -8.44
C THR A 20 -3.61 6.44 -9.50
N ASP A 21 -3.06 5.53 -10.30
CA ASP A 21 -3.82 4.79 -11.31
C ASP A 21 -4.84 3.84 -10.65
N GLY A 22 -4.46 3.16 -9.57
CA GLY A 22 -5.33 2.30 -8.77
C GLY A 22 -6.51 3.04 -8.16
N GLU A 23 -6.27 4.20 -7.53
CA GLU A 23 -7.31 5.09 -7.00
C GLU A 23 -8.33 5.47 -8.08
N SER A 24 -7.83 5.87 -9.26
CA SER A 24 -8.67 6.26 -10.38
C SER A 24 -9.51 5.09 -10.92
N ALA A 25 -8.92 3.89 -10.99
CA ALA A 25 -9.60 2.68 -11.44
C ALA A 25 -10.69 2.23 -10.45
N LEU A 26 -10.44 2.31 -9.14
CA LEU A 26 -11.42 2.01 -8.09
C LEU A 26 -12.60 2.99 -8.15
N ALA A 27 -12.33 4.29 -8.23
CA ALA A 27 -13.37 5.31 -8.36
C ALA A 27 -14.22 5.09 -9.61
N SER A 28 -13.60 4.81 -10.76
CA SER A 28 -14.32 4.51 -12.00
C SER A 28 -15.17 3.24 -11.90
N SER A 29 -14.73 2.23 -11.15
CA SER A 29 -15.47 0.98 -10.96
C SER A 29 -16.70 1.18 -10.06
N ASN A 30 -16.55 2.00 -9.03
CA ASN A 30 -17.64 2.39 -8.13
C ASN A 30 -18.71 3.15 -8.92
N ASP A 31 -18.31 4.21 -9.66
CA ASP A 31 -19.22 5.00 -10.50
C ASP A 31 -19.97 4.14 -11.54
N ALA A 32 -19.29 3.18 -12.16
CA ALA A 32 -19.91 2.27 -13.11
C ALA A 32 -20.94 1.34 -12.44
N THR A 33 -20.63 0.82 -11.25
CA THR A 33 -21.52 -0.04 -10.47
C THR A 33 -22.77 0.70 -10.04
N HIS A 34 -22.61 1.91 -9.50
CA HIS A 34 -23.72 2.82 -9.18
C HIS A 34 -24.62 3.08 -10.39
N GLN A 35 -24.05 3.37 -11.56
CA GLN A 35 -24.82 3.60 -12.79
C GLN A 35 -25.58 2.34 -13.23
N LEU A 36 -24.95 1.16 -13.19
CA LEU A 36 -25.59 -0.11 -13.54
C LEU A 36 -26.75 -0.45 -12.59
N ASN A 37 -26.59 -0.15 -11.30
CA ASN A 37 -27.65 -0.28 -10.31
C ASN A 37 -28.82 0.67 -10.61
N GLY A 38 -28.53 1.97 -10.79
CA GLY A 38 -29.53 2.99 -11.08
C GLY A 38 -30.28 2.76 -12.41
N ALA A 39 -29.67 2.08 -13.38
CA ALA A 39 -30.29 1.71 -14.63
C ALA A 39 -31.40 0.64 -14.48
N GLN A 40 -31.43 -0.10 -13.36
CA GLN A 40 -32.45 -1.12 -13.07
C GLN A 40 -33.80 -0.49 -12.69
N THR A 41 -34.42 0.23 -13.62
CA THR A 41 -35.70 0.93 -13.42
C THR A 41 -36.90 0.06 -13.78
N ASP A 42 -38.03 0.21 -13.07
CA ASP A 42 -39.26 -0.55 -13.33
C ASP A 42 -39.71 -0.49 -14.79
N THR A 43 -39.49 0.62 -15.48
CA THR A 43 -39.86 0.82 -16.89
C THR A 43 -39.06 -0.03 -17.88
N ARG A 44 -37.93 -0.60 -17.47
CA ARG A 44 -37.09 -1.47 -18.30
C ARG A 44 -37.46 -2.95 -18.16
N TRP A 45 -38.28 -3.30 -17.17
CA TRP A 45 -38.62 -4.66 -16.81
C TRP A 45 -40.12 -4.93 -17.01
N THR A 46 -40.49 -6.15 -17.41
CA THR A 46 -41.92 -6.51 -17.50
C THR A 46 -42.51 -6.67 -16.10
N SER A 47 -43.83 -6.54 -15.99
CA SER A 47 -44.57 -6.67 -14.73
C SER A 47 -44.74 -8.13 -14.27
N GLU A 48 -44.07 -9.09 -14.90
CA GLU A 48 -44.18 -10.50 -14.53
C GLU A 48 -43.32 -10.80 -13.29
N GLN A 49 -43.73 -11.80 -12.51
CA GLN A 49 -43.07 -12.11 -11.23
C GLN A 49 -41.59 -12.49 -11.41
N GLY A 50 -41.26 -13.28 -12.44
CA GLY A 50 -39.89 -13.69 -12.73
C GLY A 50 -38.95 -12.51 -13.01
N PRO A 51 -39.23 -11.68 -14.03
CA PRO A 51 -38.47 -10.46 -14.34
C PRO A 51 -38.35 -9.49 -13.16
N ARG A 52 -39.42 -9.30 -12.36
CA ARG A 52 -39.35 -8.48 -11.14
C ARG A 52 -38.41 -9.06 -10.09
N SER A 53 -38.47 -10.36 -9.84
CA SER A 53 -37.58 -11.03 -8.90
C SER A 53 -36.13 -10.91 -9.36
N PHE A 54 -35.87 -11.13 -10.65
CA PHE A 54 -34.54 -11.00 -11.22
C PHE A 54 -34.01 -9.56 -11.08
N ARG A 55 -34.81 -8.54 -11.43
CA ARG A 55 -34.47 -7.13 -11.20
C ARG A 55 -34.07 -6.87 -9.75
N SER A 56 -34.88 -7.34 -8.80
CA SER A 56 -34.61 -7.16 -7.36
C SER A 56 -33.29 -7.80 -6.95
N SER A 57 -32.98 -9.00 -7.46
CA SER A 57 -31.69 -9.66 -7.23
C SER A 57 -30.53 -8.89 -7.87
N THR A 58 -30.72 -8.33 -9.07
CA THR A 58 -29.70 -7.50 -9.74
C THR A 58 -29.41 -6.21 -8.98
N ILE A 59 -30.44 -5.52 -8.48
CA ILE A 59 -30.28 -4.32 -7.63
C ILE A 59 -29.54 -4.67 -6.35
N ALA A 60 -29.92 -5.78 -5.69
CA ALA A 60 -29.23 -6.22 -4.48
C ALA A 60 -27.75 -6.56 -4.76
N PHE A 61 -27.48 -7.30 -5.85
CA PHE A 61 -26.12 -7.66 -6.25
C PHE A 61 -25.24 -6.42 -6.48
N PHE A 62 -25.68 -5.48 -7.33
CA PHE A 62 -24.89 -4.28 -7.57
C PHE A 62 -24.77 -3.39 -6.33
N GLY A 63 -25.77 -3.39 -5.43
CA GLY A 63 -25.65 -2.72 -4.14
C GLY A 63 -24.57 -3.33 -3.24
N SER A 64 -24.42 -4.66 -3.24
CA SER A 64 -23.33 -5.31 -2.50
C SER A 64 -21.94 -5.07 -3.12
N VAL A 65 -21.85 -4.99 -4.45
CA VAL A 65 -20.59 -4.64 -5.13
C VAL A 65 -20.20 -3.18 -4.83
N ASP A 66 -21.19 -2.29 -4.79
CA ASP A 66 -21.01 -0.88 -4.42
C ASP A 66 -20.41 -0.72 -3.02
N GLU A 67 -20.99 -1.41 -2.04
CA GLU A 67 -20.50 -1.44 -0.65
C GLU A 67 -19.09 -2.03 -0.57
N MET A 68 -18.82 -3.14 -1.28
CA MET A 68 -17.48 -3.74 -1.36
C MET A 68 -16.44 -2.77 -1.94
N LEU A 69 -16.79 -2.03 -3.00
CA LEU A 69 -15.86 -1.08 -3.62
C LEU A 69 -15.62 0.15 -2.72
N ALA A 70 -16.61 0.57 -1.95
CA ALA A 70 -16.44 1.60 -0.93
C ALA A 70 -15.50 1.13 0.20
N ASP A 71 -15.65 -0.12 0.66
CA ASP A 71 -14.75 -0.71 1.66
C ASP A 71 -13.31 -0.86 1.12
N GLU A 72 -13.15 -1.30 -0.13
CA GLU A 72 -11.83 -1.38 -0.79
C GLU A 72 -11.17 0.01 -0.88
N GLN A 73 -11.94 1.07 -1.12
CA GLN A 73 -11.43 2.43 -1.14
C GLN A 73 -10.88 2.87 0.22
N ASP A 74 -11.53 2.52 1.32
CA ASP A 74 -11.04 2.82 2.68
C ASP A 74 -9.73 2.07 3.01
N VAL A 75 -9.66 0.79 2.61
CA VAL A 75 -8.44 -0.02 2.74
C VAL A 75 -7.31 0.57 1.89
N PHE A 76 -7.61 0.98 0.67
CA PHE A 76 -6.66 1.59 -0.26
C PHE A 76 -6.09 2.91 0.29
N ASP A 77 -6.94 3.78 0.84
CA ASP A 77 -6.54 5.06 1.44
C ASP A 77 -5.64 4.84 2.67
N THR A 78 -5.96 3.83 3.49
CA THR A 78 -5.14 3.42 4.63
C THR A 78 -3.76 2.94 4.16
N PHE A 79 -3.74 2.09 3.14
CA PHE A 79 -2.49 1.57 2.57
C PHE A 79 -1.62 2.69 1.99
N ARG A 80 -2.21 3.61 1.21
CA ARG A 80 -1.52 4.78 0.65
C ARG A 80 -0.90 5.66 1.75
N THR A 81 -1.65 5.89 2.82
CA THR A 81 -1.16 6.67 3.97
C THR A 81 0.05 5.98 4.62
N ASN A 82 -0.07 4.68 4.88
CA ASN A 82 1.01 3.90 5.48
C ASN A 82 2.26 3.83 4.58
N LEU A 83 2.06 3.71 3.26
CA LEU A 83 3.16 3.76 2.30
C LEU A 83 3.91 5.09 2.38
N SER A 84 3.20 6.22 2.37
CA SER A 84 3.82 7.55 2.47
C SER A 84 4.60 7.73 3.78
N ILE A 85 4.11 7.20 4.90
CA ILE A 85 4.81 7.22 6.19
C ILE A 85 6.09 6.38 6.10
N ALA A 86 6.00 5.15 5.60
CA ALA A 86 7.14 4.26 5.46
C ALA A 86 8.23 4.85 4.55
N GLU A 87 7.85 5.50 3.45
CA GLU A 87 8.79 6.20 2.56
C GLU A 87 9.53 7.34 3.27
N GLN A 88 8.79 8.12 4.07
CA GLN A 88 9.37 9.23 4.83
C GLN A 88 10.33 8.73 5.93
N GLU A 89 9.97 7.66 6.63
CA GLU A 89 10.81 7.04 7.65
C GLU A 89 12.09 6.42 7.05
N ALA A 90 11.97 5.73 5.92
CA ALA A 90 13.11 5.16 5.21
C ALA A 90 14.10 6.25 4.78
N ARG A 91 13.60 7.30 4.11
CA ARG A 91 14.42 8.44 3.70
C ARG A 91 15.07 9.15 4.90
N GLY A 92 14.31 9.40 5.96
CA GLY A 92 14.84 10.05 7.17
C GLY A 92 15.92 9.22 7.85
N THR A 93 15.77 7.89 7.87
CA THR A 93 16.78 6.96 8.40
C THR A 93 18.06 7.00 7.58
N GLU A 94 17.97 7.05 6.25
CA GLU A 94 19.14 7.17 5.39
C GLU A 94 19.86 8.50 5.52
N GLU A 95 19.12 9.61 5.56
CA GLU A 95 19.69 10.94 5.79
C GLU A 95 20.38 11.01 7.15
N ALA A 96 19.79 10.43 8.21
CA ALA A 96 20.40 10.35 9.53
C ALA A 96 21.67 9.47 9.54
N ASN A 97 21.63 8.31 8.87
CA ASN A 97 22.79 7.44 8.73
C ASN A 97 23.93 8.12 7.98
N ALA A 98 23.62 8.84 6.89
CA ALA A 98 24.60 9.62 6.14
C ALA A 98 25.25 10.70 7.01
N ALA A 99 24.46 11.45 7.79
CA ALA A 99 24.97 12.47 8.71
C ALA A 99 25.88 11.88 9.80
N ILE A 100 25.53 10.70 10.34
CA ILE A 100 26.38 9.99 11.31
C ILE A 100 27.70 9.56 10.67
N LEU A 101 27.66 8.98 9.46
CA LEU A 101 28.86 8.56 8.74
C LEU A 101 29.77 9.75 8.40
N GLU A 102 29.21 10.89 8.00
CA GLU A 102 29.96 12.14 7.79
C GLU A 102 30.62 12.64 9.07
N ALA A 103 29.90 12.59 10.21
CA ALA A 103 30.43 12.99 11.50
C ALA A 103 31.60 12.09 11.94
N ILE A 104 31.46 10.76 11.78
CA ILE A 104 32.53 9.78 12.04
C ILE A 104 33.74 10.06 11.14
N ASN A 105 33.52 10.29 9.85
CA ASN A 105 34.60 10.56 8.90
C ASN A 105 35.37 11.84 9.29
N ARG A 106 34.67 12.91 9.66
CA ARG A 106 35.27 14.16 10.17
C ARG A 106 36.07 13.92 11.45
N ALA A 107 35.54 13.10 12.38
CA ALA A 107 36.22 12.73 13.61
C ALA A 107 37.52 11.96 13.38
N LEU A 108 37.53 11.00 12.46
CA LEU A 108 38.74 10.26 12.08
C LEU A 108 39.82 11.15 11.47
N GLN A 109 39.43 12.25 10.83
CA GLN A 109 40.36 13.26 10.30
C GLN A 109 40.80 14.30 11.35
N SER A 110 40.18 14.30 12.52
CA SER A 110 40.43 15.24 13.62
C SER A 110 41.28 14.60 14.72
N ASP A 111 41.82 15.42 15.64
CA ASP A 111 42.59 14.95 16.79
C ASP A 111 41.80 13.93 17.66
N PRO A 112 42.49 12.99 18.34
CA PRO A 112 41.86 11.84 19.01
C PRO A 112 40.79 12.20 20.06
N GLU A 113 40.89 13.35 20.71
CA GLU A 113 39.86 13.85 21.65
C GLU A 113 38.55 14.23 20.94
N THR A 114 38.65 14.83 19.75
CA THR A 114 37.47 15.20 18.93
C THR A 114 36.82 13.95 18.33
N ALA A 115 37.64 12.94 18.01
CA ALA A 115 37.15 11.64 17.56
C ALA A 115 36.33 10.91 18.63
N ALA A 116 36.79 10.93 19.90
CA ALA A 116 36.08 10.32 21.01
C ALA A 116 34.73 11.00 21.31
N ALA A 117 34.68 12.33 21.24
CA ALA A 117 33.46 13.11 21.46
C ALA A 117 32.39 12.84 20.38
N ALA A 118 32.79 12.75 19.11
CA ALA A 118 31.88 12.44 18.01
C ALA A 118 31.32 11.00 18.09
N ALA A 119 32.16 10.02 18.45
CA ALA A 119 31.73 8.63 18.64
C ALA A 119 30.68 8.48 19.77
N ALA A 120 30.83 9.26 20.85
CA ALA A 120 29.86 9.32 21.93
C ALA A 120 28.53 9.99 21.50
N ALA A 121 28.59 11.06 20.68
CA ALA A 121 27.40 11.69 20.14
C ALA A 121 26.64 10.78 19.15
N SER A 122 27.36 10.05 18.30
CA SER A 122 26.75 9.09 17.37
C SER A 122 26.07 7.92 18.09
N SER A 123 26.65 7.41 19.17
CA SER A 123 26.04 6.32 19.95
C SER A 123 24.79 6.77 20.72
N ALA A 124 24.73 8.02 21.17
CA ALA A 124 23.53 8.61 21.74
C ALA A 124 22.42 8.83 20.69
N ALA A 125 22.78 9.22 19.46
CA ALA A 125 21.83 9.38 18.36
C ALA A 125 21.28 8.04 17.84
N SER A 126 22.10 6.98 17.79
CA SER A 126 21.59 5.64 17.45
C SER A 126 20.65 5.05 18.52
N GLY A 127 20.77 5.50 19.77
CA GLY A 127 19.89 5.07 20.86
C GLY A 127 18.50 5.71 20.86
N VAL A 128 18.29 6.85 20.17
CA VAL A 128 16.99 7.55 20.14
C VAL A 128 16.07 7.05 19.03
N SER A 129 16.61 6.50 17.94
CA SER A 129 15.82 5.95 16.82
C SER A 129 15.13 4.62 17.12
N GLY A 130 15.46 3.95 18.23
CA GLY A 130 14.87 2.67 18.62
C GLY A 130 13.69 2.75 19.60
N ALA A 131 13.31 3.95 20.05
CA ALA A 131 12.40 4.11 21.20
C ALA A 131 10.92 4.40 20.84
N ASN A 132 10.54 4.56 19.57
CA ASN A 132 9.16 4.89 19.20
C ASN A 132 8.39 3.82 18.39
N SER A 133 8.94 2.63 18.21
CA SER A 133 8.19 1.48 17.69
C SER A 133 7.45 0.77 18.84
N SER A 134 6.48 1.44 19.45
CA SER A 134 5.43 0.81 20.24
C SER A 134 4.10 0.99 19.50
N ALA A 135 3.97 0.30 18.37
CA ALA A 135 2.66 -0.11 17.87
C ALA A 135 2.53 -1.60 18.17
N ASP A 136 1.76 -1.88 19.22
CA ASP A 136 1.25 -3.19 19.57
C ASP A 136 0.54 -3.80 18.35
N GLY A 137 1.02 -4.94 17.86
CA GLY A 137 0.51 -5.54 16.62
C GLY A 137 1.41 -6.64 16.09
N ALA A 138 1.71 -7.65 16.90
CA ALA A 138 2.33 -8.87 16.40
C ALA A 138 1.33 -9.64 15.51
N ALA A 139 1.27 -9.27 14.22
CA ALA A 139 0.72 -10.15 13.20
C ALA A 139 1.84 -11.12 12.79
N THR A 140 1.75 -12.35 13.29
CA THR A 140 2.49 -13.50 12.77
C THR A 140 2.35 -13.56 11.24
N PRO A 141 3.42 -13.84 10.47
CA PRO A 141 3.28 -14.06 9.04
C PRO A 141 2.42 -15.31 8.82
N SER A 142 1.17 -15.10 8.38
CA SER A 142 0.33 -16.19 7.90
C SER A 142 1.04 -16.85 6.73
N ALA A 143 1.19 -18.17 6.82
CA ALA A 143 1.63 -19.02 5.71
C ALA A 143 0.79 -18.74 4.45
N PRO A 144 1.36 -18.87 3.24
CA PRO A 144 0.60 -18.68 2.01
C PRO A 144 -0.64 -19.59 2.00
N PRO A 145 -1.81 -19.12 1.52
CA PRO A 145 -2.97 -19.98 1.35
C PRO A 145 -2.60 -21.11 0.40
N ALA A 146 -2.82 -22.35 0.84
CA ALA A 146 -2.50 -23.57 0.10
C ALA A 146 -3.46 -23.84 -1.08
N ASP A 147 -4.00 -22.80 -1.71
CA ASP A 147 -4.93 -22.93 -2.82
C ASP A 147 -4.82 -21.71 -3.75
N ALA A 148 -3.74 -21.67 -4.54
CA ALA A 148 -3.73 -20.85 -5.73
C ALA A 148 -4.57 -21.58 -6.80
N PRO A 149 -5.60 -20.95 -7.40
CA PRO A 149 -6.25 -21.54 -8.56
C PRO A 149 -5.22 -21.71 -9.67
N THR A 150 -5.19 -22.90 -10.26
CA THR A 150 -4.37 -23.20 -11.44
C THR A 150 -4.70 -22.21 -12.57
N PRO A 151 -3.70 -21.75 -13.34
CA PRO A 151 -3.96 -20.90 -14.50
C PRO A 151 -4.86 -21.65 -15.48
N VAL A 152 -6.09 -21.15 -15.68
CA VAL A 152 -6.98 -21.61 -16.75
C VAL A 152 -6.42 -21.06 -18.06
N GLY A 153 -5.73 -21.92 -18.80
CA GLY A 153 -5.02 -21.50 -20.01
C GLY A 153 -4.54 -22.63 -20.88
N GLU A 154 -5.40 -23.60 -21.22
CA GLU A 154 -5.24 -24.37 -22.46
C GLU A 154 -6.59 -24.39 -23.20
N MET A 155 -6.67 -23.64 -24.29
CA MET A 155 -7.80 -23.71 -25.24
C MET A 155 -7.76 -25.06 -25.97
N PRO A 156 -8.90 -25.71 -26.24
CA PRO A 156 -8.96 -26.85 -27.14
C PRO A 156 -8.75 -26.38 -28.59
N GLU A 157 -7.75 -26.97 -29.26
CA GLU A 157 -7.60 -26.91 -30.71
C GLU A 157 -8.79 -27.62 -31.36
N PHE A 158 -9.46 -26.97 -32.31
CA PHE A 158 -10.42 -27.58 -33.22
C PHE A 158 -9.73 -27.99 -34.52
#